data_AF-A0A2V2XB99-F1
#
_entry.id   AF-A0A2V2XB99-F1
#
_cell.length_a   1.000
_cell.length_b   1.000
_cell.length_c   1.000
_cell.angle_alpha   90.00
_cell.angle_beta   90.00
_cell.angle_gamma   90.00
#
_symmetry.space_group_name_H-M   'P 1'
#
loop_
_entity.id
_entity.type
_entity.pdbx_description
1 polymer ?
#
loop_
_entity_poly.entity_id
_entity_poly.type
_entity_poly.pdbx_seq_one_letter_code
_entity_poly.pdbx_strand_id
1 'polypeptide(L)'
;MGYKASPEILQIIITSAIAGVTTVVHRLWAAPPLVRDDVWIGNIRIAGSKSDATLWGAQVLRNADSCHASMGEDRELGATQYTFLGEQFGHTHRAVSLSDKFFRSVCAMPALNSLTIAEMEVVASRFLYAAAIFGTQLCECHFLSRQCDDDYPHLTGGLCWRHPRRTFRRQRLVWARDCDTSMRI
;
A
#
# COMPACT_ATOMS: atom_id res chain seq x y z
N MET A 1 -11.50 5.38 15.96
CA MET A 1 -11.25 4.54 14.77
C MET A 1 -12.38 4.79 13.77
N GLY A 2 -12.06 5.04 12.49
CA GLY A 2 -13.08 5.20 11.44
C GLY A 2 -13.22 6.61 10.84
N TYR A 3 -12.39 7.58 11.23
CA TYR A 3 -12.31 8.84 10.48
C TYR A 3 -11.45 8.66 9.24
N LYS A 4 -11.92 9.17 8.10
CA LYS A 4 -11.37 8.91 6.76
C LYS A 4 -9.89 9.29 6.64
N ALA A 5 -9.47 10.39 7.26
CA ALA A 5 -8.08 10.86 7.23
C ALA A 5 -7.21 10.37 8.40
N SER A 6 -7.74 9.53 9.29
CA SER A 6 -6.96 9.01 10.42
C SER A 6 -5.71 8.24 9.98
N PRO A 7 -5.73 7.37 8.96
CA PRO A 7 -4.53 6.66 8.50
C PRO A 7 -3.41 7.61 8.05
N GLU A 8 -3.75 8.67 7.32
CA GLU A 8 -2.83 9.66 6.79
C GLU A 8 -2.24 10.52 7.91
N ILE A 9 -3.09 10.95 8.86
CA ILE A 9 -2.65 11.69 10.05
C ILE A 9 -1.69 10.81 10.88
N LEU A 10 -2.05 9.54 11.11
CA LEU A 10 -1.22 8.60 11.85
C LEU A 10 0.13 8.41 11.16
N GLN A 11 0.14 8.19 9.84
CA GLN A 11 1.36 8.01 9.07
C GLN A 11 2.26 9.24 9.14
N ILE A 12 1.75 10.41 8.71
CA ILE A 12 2.56 11.61 8.49
C ILE A 12 3.02 12.22 9.81
N ILE A 13 2.12 12.34 10.78
CA ILE A 13 2.39 13.11 12.00
C ILE A 13 3.07 12.24 13.05
N ILE A 14 2.59 11.02 13.25
CA ILE A 14 2.99 10.20 14.40
C ILE A 14 4.09 9.22 13.97
N THR A 15 3.78 8.32 13.04
CA THR A 15 4.67 7.21 12.72
C THR A 15 5.92 7.66 11.99
N SER A 16 5.82 8.60 11.05
CA SER A 16 6.99 9.18 10.37
C SER A 16 7.87 10.00 11.31
N ALA A 17 7.30 10.69 12.29
CA ALA A 17 8.06 11.42 13.29
C ALA A 17 8.82 10.47 14.23
N ILE A 18 8.16 9.40 14.70
CA ILE A 18 8.76 8.36 15.54
C ILE A 18 9.90 7.64 14.79
N ALA A 19 9.69 7.31 13.52
CA ALA A 19 10.70 6.70 12.66
C ALA A 19 11.90 7.63 12.41
N GLY A 20 11.70 8.96 12.45
CA GLY A 20 12.74 9.93 12.12
C GLY A 20 12.90 10.16 10.62
N VAL A 21 11.79 10.12 9.87
CA VAL A 21 11.79 10.37 8.42
C VAL A 21 12.31 11.78 8.13
N THR A 22 13.35 11.86 7.30
CA THR A 22 14.15 13.07 7.04
C THR A 22 13.37 14.26 6.51
N THR A 23 12.22 14.02 5.86
CA THR A 23 11.33 15.07 5.35
C THR A 23 10.34 15.59 6.39
N VAL A 24 10.17 14.87 7.50
CA VAL A 24 9.18 15.19 8.55
C VAL A 24 9.85 15.78 9.78
N VAL A 25 11.00 15.25 10.18
CA VAL A 25 11.70 15.69 11.40
C VAL A 25 12.90 16.57 11.10
N HIS A 26 13.31 17.36 12.10
CA HIS A 26 14.53 18.14 12.01
C HIS A 26 15.77 17.24 11.88
N ARG A 27 16.80 17.68 11.14
CA ARG A 27 18.00 16.89 10.79
C ARG A 27 18.67 16.16 11.98
N LEU A 28 18.66 16.77 13.17
CA LEU A 28 19.27 16.19 14.38
C LEU A 28 18.51 14.96 14.92
N TRP A 29 17.23 14.82 14.57
CA TRP A 29 16.35 13.73 14.97
C TRP A 29 16.08 12.75 13.83
N ALA A 30 16.63 13.04 12.65
CA ALA A 30 16.41 12.25 11.45
C ALA A 30 17.28 11.00 11.45
N ALA A 31 16.81 9.98 10.73
CA ALA A 31 17.57 8.78 10.45
C ALA A 31 18.95 9.10 9.86
N PRO A 32 20.01 8.39 10.30
CA PRO A 32 21.32 8.52 9.70
C PRO A 32 21.26 8.19 8.20
N PRO A 33 22.09 8.80 7.34
CA PRO A 33 22.03 8.58 5.89
C PRO A 33 22.21 7.12 5.43
N LEU A 34 22.79 6.27 6.28
CA LEU A 34 23.02 4.84 6.03
C LEU A 34 21.80 3.97 6.37
N VAL A 35 20.79 4.55 7.03
CA VAL A 35 19.54 3.89 7.41
C VAL A 35 18.41 4.43 6.54
N ARG A 36 17.54 3.53 6.10
CA ARG A 36 16.33 3.87 5.36
C ARG A 36 15.12 3.40 6.16
N ASP A 37 14.20 4.32 6.41
CA ASP A 37 12.95 4.03 7.08
C ASP A 37 11.80 4.06 6.07
N ASP A 38 11.10 2.94 5.92
CA ASP A 38 9.85 2.84 5.19
C ASP A 38 8.69 2.85 6.19
N VAL A 39 7.75 3.80 6.03
CA VAL A 39 6.63 3.98 6.96
C VAL A 39 5.31 3.83 6.23
N TRP A 40 4.41 3.04 6.80
CA TRP A 40 3.03 2.90 6.30
C TRP A 40 2.03 2.79 7.45
N ILE A 41 1.17 3.81 7.57
CA ILE A 41 0.18 3.96 8.64
C ILE A 41 0.86 3.83 10.02
N GLY A 42 0.80 2.66 10.66
CA GLY A 42 1.43 2.39 11.96
C GLY A 42 2.64 1.45 11.89
N ASN A 43 3.07 1.05 10.69
CA ASN A 43 4.17 0.12 10.49
C ASN A 43 5.44 0.89 10.10
N ILE A 44 6.57 0.49 10.67
CA ILE A 44 7.89 1.03 10.36
C ILE A 44 8.80 -0.13 9.98
N ARG A 45 9.50 0.00 8.86
CA ARG A 45 10.58 -0.90 8.43
C ARG A 45 11.88 -0.12 8.36
N ILE A 46 12.91 -0.65 9.00
CA ILE A 46 14.23 -0.05 9.06
C ILE A 46 15.19 -0.92 8.25
N ALA A 47 15.79 -0.35 7.22
CA ALA A 47 16.74 -1.03 6.34
C ALA A 47 18.13 -0.38 6.44
N GLY A 48 19.17 -1.21 6.49
CA GLY A 48 20.56 -0.77 6.63
C GLY A 48 21.47 -1.95 6.94
N SER A 49 22.70 -1.68 7.35
CA SER A 49 23.53 -2.72 7.94
C SER A 49 22.88 -3.26 9.22
N LYS A 50 23.17 -4.51 9.62
CA LYS A 50 22.58 -5.09 10.84
C LYS A 50 22.83 -4.23 12.08
N SER A 51 24.05 -3.69 12.21
CA SER A 51 24.40 -2.80 13.33
C SER A 51 23.63 -1.49 13.28
N ASP A 52 23.56 -0.84 12.11
CA ASP A 52 22.91 0.46 11.98
C ASP A 52 21.40 0.35 12.17
N ALA A 53 20.77 -0.68 11.58
CA ALA A 53 19.34 -0.93 11.73
C ALA A 53 18.97 -1.30 13.17
N THR A 54 19.82 -2.06 13.88
CA THR A 54 19.59 -2.38 15.30
C THR A 54 19.72 -1.15 16.19
N LEU A 55 20.77 -0.33 15.95
CA LEU A 55 21.00 0.90 16.70
C LEU A 55 19.85 1.90 16.49
N TRP A 56 19.44 2.08 15.23
CA TRP A 56 18.34 2.98 14.88
C TRP A 56 16.99 2.46 15.40
N GLY A 57 16.74 1.15 15.30
CA GLY A 57 15.56 0.53 15.90
C GLY A 57 15.43 0.82 17.40
N ALA A 58 16.54 0.79 18.15
CA ALA A 58 16.53 1.19 19.56
C ALA A 58 16.23 2.70 19.74
N GLN A 59 16.65 3.57 18.82
CA GLN A 59 16.29 4.99 18.85
C GLN A 59 14.80 5.20 18.53
N VAL A 60 14.25 4.50 17.55
CA VAL A 60 12.82 4.54 17.20
C VAL A 60 11.96 4.11 18.39
N LEU A 61 12.39 3.10 19.16
CA LEU A 61 11.71 2.72 20.40
C LEU A 61 11.76 3.84 21.45
N ARG A 62 12.92 4.48 21.66
CA ARG A 62 13.03 5.64 22.57
C ARG A 62 12.14 6.81 22.13
N ASN A 63 12.03 7.05 20.82
CA ASN A 63 11.16 8.08 20.27
C ASN A 63 9.69 7.75 20.56
N ALA A 64 9.28 6.49 20.34
CA ALA A 64 7.93 6.03 20.64
C ALA A 64 7.59 6.19 22.13
N ASP A 65 8.49 5.76 23.02
CA ASP A 65 8.33 5.89 24.47
C ASP A 65 8.19 7.36 24.89
N SER A 66 9.01 8.25 24.30
CA SER A 66 8.96 9.70 24.55
C SER A 66 7.64 10.31 24.08
N CYS A 67 7.03 9.75 23.03
CA CYS A 67 5.72 10.14 22.53
C CYS A 67 4.56 9.39 23.22
N HIS A 68 4.83 8.57 24.24
CA HIS A 68 3.85 7.68 24.88
C HIS A 68 3.11 6.77 23.87
N ALA A 69 3.78 6.39 22.79
CA ALA A 69 3.24 5.50 21.76
C ALA A 69 3.68 4.05 22.02
N SER A 70 2.71 3.14 22.04
CA SER A 70 2.98 1.70 22.18
C SER A 70 3.39 1.10 20.83
N MET A 71 4.57 0.49 20.77
CA MET A 71 4.97 -0.36 19.63
C MET A 71 4.55 -1.81 19.89
N GLY A 72 3.96 -2.45 18.88
CA GLY A 72 3.50 -3.84 18.93
C GLY A 72 4.59 -4.86 19.30
N GLU A 73 4.16 -6.08 19.62
CA GLU A 73 5.00 -7.18 20.11
C GLU A 73 5.82 -7.86 19.01
N ASP A 74 5.36 -7.80 17.75
CA ASP A 74 6.07 -8.32 16.58
C ASP A 74 7.28 -7.44 16.22
N ARG A 75 8.34 -7.54 17.04
CA ARG A 75 9.60 -6.81 16.89
C ARG A 75 10.68 -7.72 16.35
N GLU A 76 10.86 -7.73 15.04
CA GLU A 76 11.89 -8.54 14.37
C GLU A 76 13.18 -7.72 14.13
N LEU A 77 13.91 -7.41 15.20
CA LEU A 77 15.20 -6.71 15.10
C LEU A 77 16.30 -7.66 14.60
N GLY A 78 16.89 -7.36 13.44
CA GLY A 78 18.01 -8.12 12.90
C GLY A 78 17.68 -9.55 12.45
N ALA A 79 16.39 -9.83 12.23
CA ALA A 79 15.92 -11.10 11.73
C ALA A 79 16.34 -11.32 10.27
N THR A 80 16.70 -12.56 9.92
CA THR A 80 16.96 -12.96 8.54
C THR A 80 15.68 -13.08 7.71
N GLN A 81 14.52 -13.12 8.37
CA GLN A 81 13.21 -13.09 7.76
C GLN A 81 12.27 -12.19 8.55
N TYR A 82 11.43 -11.41 7.88
CA TYR A 82 10.34 -10.67 8.53
C TYR A 82 9.16 -10.43 7.59
N THR A 83 8.01 -10.09 8.17
CA THR A 83 6.83 -9.65 7.39
C THR A 83 6.61 -8.15 7.49
N PHE A 84 6.45 -7.48 6.36
CA PHE A 84 6.07 -6.07 6.28
C PHE A 84 4.97 -5.88 5.24
N LEU A 85 3.85 -5.25 5.61
CA LEU A 85 2.68 -5.03 4.74
C LEU A 85 2.13 -6.29 4.04
N GLY A 86 2.30 -7.45 4.69
CA GLY A 86 1.85 -8.73 4.13
C GLY A 86 2.82 -9.35 3.12
N GLU A 87 4.00 -8.75 2.91
CA GLU A 87 5.14 -9.33 2.20
C GLU A 87 6.10 -9.95 3.22
N GLN A 88 6.64 -11.12 2.92
CA GLN A 88 7.69 -11.78 3.68
C GLN A 88 9.03 -11.57 2.98
N PHE A 89 9.96 -10.93 3.67
CA PHE A 89 11.32 -10.69 3.21
C PHE A 89 12.24 -11.76 3.76
N GLY A 90 13.00 -12.45 2.90
CA GLY A 90 14.00 -13.43 3.29
C GLY A 90 15.41 -13.00 2.88
N HIS A 91 16.19 -12.48 3.83
CA HIS A 91 17.52 -11.94 3.57
C HIS A 91 18.58 -13.00 3.28
N THR A 92 18.44 -14.23 3.81
CA THR A 92 19.35 -15.34 3.50
C THR A 92 19.38 -15.67 2.01
N HIS A 93 18.20 -15.69 1.39
CA HIS A 93 18.03 -16.05 -0.02
C HIS A 93 17.78 -14.83 -0.93
N ARG A 94 17.72 -13.62 -0.35
CA ARG A 94 17.34 -12.38 -1.03
C ARG A 94 16.02 -12.50 -1.79
N ALA A 95 15.04 -13.15 -1.16
CA ALA A 95 13.73 -13.42 -1.74
C ALA A 95 12.65 -12.57 -1.07
N VAL A 96 11.59 -12.26 -1.84
CA VAL A 96 10.36 -11.66 -1.35
C VAL A 96 9.21 -12.58 -1.72
N SER A 97 8.33 -12.88 -0.79
CA SER A 97 7.13 -13.70 -0.98
C SER A 97 5.92 -13.04 -0.30
N LEU A 98 4.72 -13.56 -0.52
CA LEU A 98 3.54 -13.13 0.22
C LEU A 98 3.47 -13.87 1.56
N SER A 99 3.01 -13.17 2.59
CA SER A 99 2.82 -13.74 3.94
C SER A 99 1.66 -14.73 3.98
N ASP A 100 1.71 -15.66 4.95
CA ASP A 100 0.60 -16.58 5.25
C ASP A 100 -0.72 -15.83 5.51
N LYS A 101 -0.65 -14.66 6.18
CA LYS A 101 -1.81 -13.81 6.43
C LYS A 101 -2.46 -13.33 5.12
N PHE A 102 -1.66 -12.96 4.13
CA PHE A 102 -2.16 -12.60 2.81
C PHE A 102 -2.83 -13.80 2.13
N PHE A 103 -2.18 -14.98 2.15
CA PHE A 103 -2.77 -16.20 1.58
C PHE A 103 -4.10 -16.56 2.23
N ARG A 104 -4.20 -16.51 3.56
CA ARG A 104 -5.48 -16.71 4.27
C ARG A 104 -6.56 -15.72 3.83
N SER A 105 -6.17 -14.46 3.61
CA SER A 105 -7.09 -13.42 3.16
C SER A 105 -7.63 -13.69 1.74
N VAL A 106 -6.81 -14.26 0.86
CA VAL A 106 -7.23 -14.68 -0.49
C VAL A 106 -8.06 -15.97 -0.43
N CYS A 107 -7.65 -16.96 0.35
CA CYS A 107 -8.38 -18.22 0.50
C CYS A 107 -9.76 -18.06 1.15
N ALA A 108 -9.95 -17.01 1.96
CA ALA A 108 -11.24 -16.69 2.57
C ALA A 108 -12.23 -16.01 1.60
N MET A 109 -11.84 -15.74 0.35
CA MET A 109 -12.71 -15.09 -0.62
C MET A 109 -13.85 -16.02 -1.08
N PRO A 110 -15.07 -15.48 -1.29
CA PRO A 110 -16.16 -16.22 -1.93
C PRO A 110 -15.78 -16.65 -3.35
N ALA A 111 -16.48 -17.66 -3.86
CA ALA A 111 -16.30 -18.12 -5.23
C ALA A 111 -16.59 -16.98 -6.23
N LEU A 112 -15.76 -16.87 -7.29
CA LEU A 112 -15.80 -15.77 -8.26
C LEU A 112 -17.19 -15.55 -8.88
N ASN A 113 -17.96 -16.62 -9.05
CA ASN A 113 -19.33 -16.59 -9.60
C ASN A 113 -20.38 -15.98 -8.65
N SER A 114 -20.02 -15.71 -7.41
CA SER A 114 -20.90 -15.11 -6.39
C SER A 114 -20.49 -13.69 -5.97
N LEU A 115 -19.39 -13.15 -6.50
CA LEU A 115 -18.89 -11.83 -6.09
C LEU A 115 -19.73 -10.71 -6.68
N THR A 116 -20.05 -9.72 -5.85
CA THR A 116 -20.51 -8.41 -6.30
C THR A 116 -19.36 -7.64 -6.99
N ILE A 117 -19.68 -6.56 -7.70
CA ILE A 117 -18.69 -5.73 -8.38
C ILE A 117 -17.66 -5.18 -7.37
N ALA A 118 -18.11 -4.66 -6.23
CA ALA A 118 -17.22 -4.12 -5.20
C ALA A 118 -16.28 -5.20 -4.64
N GLU A 119 -16.77 -6.42 -4.42
CA GLU A 119 -15.92 -7.52 -3.97
C GLU A 119 -14.93 -7.94 -5.07
N MET A 120 -15.36 -7.94 -6.33
CA MET A 120 -14.50 -8.24 -7.47
C MET A 120 -13.36 -7.22 -7.62
N GLU A 121 -13.62 -5.93 -7.36
CA GLU A 121 -12.60 -4.88 -7.33
C GLU A 121 -11.57 -5.12 -6.20
N VAL A 122 -12.03 -5.52 -5.01
CA VAL A 122 -11.14 -5.90 -3.90
C VAL A 122 -10.30 -7.11 -4.27
N VAL A 123 -10.90 -8.14 -4.87
CA VAL A 123 -10.21 -9.35 -5.31
C VAL A 123 -9.15 -9.03 -6.36
N ALA A 124 -9.52 -8.30 -7.41
CA ALA A 124 -8.61 -7.88 -8.48
C ALA A 124 -7.44 -7.06 -7.93
N SER A 125 -7.69 -6.16 -6.99
CA SER A 125 -6.65 -5.34 -6.36
C SER A 125 -5.64 -6.19 -5.57
N ARG A 126 -6.10 -7.21 -4.83
CA ARG A 126 -5.21 -8.12 -4.12
C ARG A 126 -4.38 -8.98 -5.07
N PHE A 127 -4.99 -9.49 -6.14
CA PHE A 127 -4.23 -10.21 -7.16
C PHE A 127 -3.20 -9.31 -7.82
N LEU A 128 -3.53 -8.05 -8.15
CA LEU A 128 -2.60 -7.09 -8.75
C LEU A 128 -1.38 -6.86 -7.86
N TYR A 129 -1.59 -6.70 -6.55
CA TYR A 129 -0.52 -6.63 -5.57
C TYR A 129 0.35 -7.90 -5.57
N ALA A 130 -0.28 -9.08 -5.50
CA ALA A 130 0.44 -10.35 -5.53
C ALA A 130 1.29 -10.52 -6.80
N ALA A 131 0.74 -10.13 -7.95
CA ALA A 131 1.41 -10.23 -9.23
C ALA A 131 2.65 -9.35 -9.34
N ALA A 132 2.59 -8.12 -8.79
CA ALA A 132 3.75 -7.25 -8.70
C ALA A 132 4.89 -7.88 -7.90
N ILE A 133 4.58 -8.59 -6.81
CA ILE A 133 5.58 -9.29 -5.99
C ILE A 133 6.16 -10.52 -6.72
N PHE A 134 5.32 -11.29 -7.43
CA PHE A 134 5.78 -12.44 -8.19
C PHE A 134 6.40 -12.10 -9.55
N GLY A 135 6.36 -10.83 -9.98
CA GLY A 135 6.79 -10.42 -11.32
C GLY A 135 5.94 -11.02 -12.43
N THR A 136 4.67 -11.34 -12.15
CA THR A 136 3.74 -11.93 -13.10
C THR A 136 2.81 -10.87 -13.68
N GLN A 137 2.41 -11.04 -14.94
CA GLN A 137 1.42 -10.20 -15.58
C GLN A 137 0.05 -10.87 -15.45
N LEU A 138 -0.91 -10.23 -14.78
CA LEU A 138 -2.28 -10.77 -14.64
C LEU A 138 -3.12 -10.63 -15.91
N CYS A 139 -2.78 -9.65 -16.74
CA CYS A 139 -3.50 -9.33 -17.96
C CYS A 139 -2.61 -8.47 -18.87
N GLU A 140 -2.75 -8.65 -20.18
CA GLU A 140 -2.17 -7.76 -21.20
C GLU A 140 -2.90 -6.40 -21.26
N CYS A 141 -4.06 -6.30 -20.61
CA CYS A 141 -4.87 -5.10 -20.54
C CYS A 141 -4.39 -4.15 -19.44
N HIS A 142 -4.29 -2.86 -19.76
CA HIS A 142 -3.94 -1.82 -18.81
C HIS A 142 -5.16 -1.49 -17.94
N PHE A 143 -5.09 -1.72 -16.63
CA PHE A 143 -6.14 -1.31 -15.69
C PHE A 143 -5.87 0.09 -15.16
N LEU A 144 -6.88 0.95 -15.25
CA LEU A 144 -6.84 2.30 -14.70
C LEU A 144 -7.73 2.30 -13.45
N SER A 145 -7.13 2.11 -12.28
CA SER A 145 -7.84 2.29 -11.02
C SER A 145 -7.92 3.79 -10.74
N ARG A 146 -9.13 4.36 -10.81
CA ARG A 146 -9.39 5.75 -10.49
C ARG A 146 -10.21 5.78 -9.21
N GLN A 147 -9.66 6.37 -8.15
CA GLN A 147 -10.42 6.65 -6.95
C GLN A 147 -11.33 7.85 -7.25
N CYS A 148 -12.64 7.63 -7.22
CA CYS A 148 -13.60 8.73 -7.24
C CYS A 148 -13.70 9.26 -5.81
N ASP A 149 -13.01 10.35 -5.51
CA ASP A 149 -13.26 11.09 -4.27
C ASP A 149 -14.62 11.80 -4.39
N ASP A 150 -15.60 11.36 -3.59
CA ASP A 150 -16.94 11.96 -3.50
C ASP A 150 -16.99 13.28 -2.70
N ASP A 151 -15.85 13.89 -2.36
CA ASP A 151 -15.82 15.08 -1.51
C ASP A 151 -15.12 16.24 -2.22
N TYR A 152 -15.88 17.15 -2.87
CA TYR A 152 -15.66 18.61 -2.94
C TYR A 152 -16.69 19.28 -3.91
N PRO A 153 -17.82 19.81 -3.44
CA PRO A 153 -18.82 20.47 -4.31
C PRO A 153 -18.52 21.95 -4.63
N HIS A 154 -17.35 22.50 -4.26
CA HIS A 154 -17.11 23.95 -4.34
C HIS A 154 -16.11 24.42 -5.41
N LEU A 155 -15.71 23.57 -6.35
CA LEU A 155 -14.90 23.97 -7.51
C LEU A 155 -15.50 23.54 -8.87
N THR A 156 -16.81 23.33 -8.94
CA THR A 156 -17.57 23.10 -10.19
C THR A 156 -18.40 24.31 -10.61
N GLY A 157 -18.01 25.52 -10.20
CA GLY A 157 -18.60 26.78 -10.65
C GLY A 157 -17.76 27.47 -11.73
N GLY A 158 -17.47 26.82 -12.85
CA GLY A 158 -16.61 27.49 -13.85
C GLY A 158 -16.46 26.91 -15.25
N LEU A 159 -17.02 25.75 -15.57
CA LEU A 159 -16.93 25.20 -16.93
C LEU A 159 -18.25 24.58 -17.39
N CYS A 160 -19.35 25.32 -17.17
CA CYS A 160 -20.54 25.18 -18.00
C CYS A 160 -20.46 26.22 -19.12
N TRP A 161 -19.84 25.91 -20.24
CA TRP A 161 -20.25 26.51 -21.51
C TRP A 161 -20.07 25.53 -22.68
N ARG A 162 -21.23 25.02 -23.13
CA ARG A 162 -21.57 24.53 -24.47
C ARG A 162 -20.83 23.30 -25.03
N HIS A 163 -21.49 22.14 -24.94
CA HIS A 163 -21.76 21.31 -26.12
C HIS A 163 -23.05 20.50 -25.94
N PRO A 164 -23.87 20.27 -26.99
CA PRO A 164 -25.22 19.79 -26.85
C PRO A 164 -25.32 18.26 -26.88
N ARG A 165 -26.20 17.74 -26.02
CA ARG A 165 -26.87 16.43 -26.10
C ARG A 165 -25.98 15.18 -26.11
N ARG A 166 -25.72 14.63 -24.92
CA ARG A 166 -25.76 13.18 -24.71
C ARG A 166 -26.57 12.86 -23.47
N THR A 167 -27.78 12.36 -23.69
CA THR A 167 -28.63 11.72 -22.69
C THR A 167 -27.87 10.54 -22.07
N PHE A 168 -27.61 10.61 -20.77
CA PHE A 168 -27.05 9.49 -20.01
C PHE A 168 -28.15 8.43 -19.82
N ARG A 169 -28.16 7.41 -20.68
CA ARG A 169 -28.87 6.15 -20.43
C ARG A 169 -27.86 5.13 -19.91
N ARG A 170 -28.22 4.47 -18.80
CA ARG A 170 -27.58 3.31 -18.16
C ARG A 170 -26.46 2.68 -19.00
N GLN A 171 -25.22 2.95 -18.63
CA GLN A 171 -24.07 2.32 -19.29
C GLN A 171 -23.82 0.93 -18.69
N ARG A 172 -24.16 -0.08 -19.48
CA ARG A 172 -23.51 -1.39 -19.48
C ARG A 172 -22.04 -1.15 -19.85
N LEU A 173 -21.10 -1.63 -19.04
CA LEU A 173 -19.67 -1.46 -19.32
C LEU A 173 -19.35 -2.08 -20.69
N VAL A 174 -18.85 -1.27 -21.60
CA VAL A 174 -18.25 -1.74 -22.86
C VAL A 174 -16.82 -2.13 -22.52
N TRP A 175 -16.54 -3.43 -22.53
CA TRP A 175 -15.16 -3.92 -22.55
C TRP A 175 -14.52 -3.42 -23.85
N ALA A 176 -13.39 -2.72 -23.75
CA ALA A 176 -12.52 -2.51 -24.89
C ALA A 176 -11.95 -3.89 -25.27
N ARG A 177 -12.62 -4.56 -26.20
CA ARG A 177 -11.96 -5.56 -27.05
C ARG A 177 -11.15 -4.78 -28.06
N ASP A 178 -9.86 -5.08 -28.11
CA ASP A 178 -9.11 -5.37 -29.34
C ASP A 178 -7.79 -6.03 -28.89
N CYS A 179 -7.84 -7.33 -28.61
CA CYS A 179 -6.64 -8.17 -28.59
C CYS A 179 -6.52 -8.74 -30.00
N ASP A 180 -5.58 -8.21 -30.77
CA ASP A 180 -5.25 -8.74 -32.09
C ASP A 180 -4.88 -10.21 -31.98
N THR A 181 -5.67 -11.03 -32.68
CA THR A 181 -5.51 -12.48 -32.69
C THR A 181 -4.40 -12.84 -33.67
N SER A 182 -3.18 -13.03 -33.19
CA SER A 182 -2.16 -13.75 -33.96
C SER A 182 -1.12 -14.43 -33.05
N MET A 183 -1.56 -15.43 -32.28
CA MET A 183 -0.67 -16.50 -31.82
C MET A 183 -0.52 -17.53 -32.95
N ARG A 184 0.68 -17.64 -33.52
CA ARG A 184 1.18 -18.91 -34.07
C ARG A 184 2.08 -19.54 -33.01
N ILE A 185 1.87 -20.85 -32.88
CA ILE A 185 2.38 -21.83 -31.90
C ILE A 185 3.90 -21.73 -31.71
#